data_AF-A0A6V8L748-F1
#
_entry.id   AF-A0A6V8L748-F1
#
_cell.length_a   1.000
_cell.length_b   1.000
_cell.length_c   1.000
_cell.angle_alpha   90.00
_cell.angle_beta   90.00
_cell.angle_gamma   90.00
#
_symmetry.space_group_name_H-M   'P 1'
#
loop_
_entity.id
_entity.type
_entity.pdbx_description
1 polymer ?
#
loop_
_entity_poly.entity_id
_entity_poly.type
_entity_poly.pdbx_seq_one_letter_code
_entity_poly.pdbx_strand_id
1 'polypeptide(L)'
;MLWAVRDVVGPVDVGVTDRLDRIGAPPQALAMIAARLRRHTGVRLGAHLLDGAPTAERLAAPLRAADEAEVRRSGPLRVLRRGDGRPLFLAHPAGGSTAVYRQLVDLLDGDQPCYGLERLDHVGPIEERAARYLDVLAGAQPHGPYRLGVGRSVASSRSRWPASSPPPGSWSSWSR
;
A
#
# COMPACT_ATOMS: atom_id res chain seq x y z
N MET A 1 -6.09 1.68 6.57
CA MET A 1 -6.50 2.21 7.88
C MET A 1 -7.91 2.76 7.89
N LEU A 2 -8.30 3.71 7.03
CA LEU A 2 -9.69 4.21 7.01
C LEU A 2 -10.73 3.09 6.76
N TRP A 3 -10.34 2.02 6.05
CA TRP A 3 -11.14 0.80 5.95
C TRP A 3 -11.46 0.19 7.34
N ALA A 4 -10.50 0.14 8.26
CA ALA A 4 -10.71 -0.44 9.59
C ALA A 4 -11.62 0.44 10.45
N VAL A 5 -11.54 1.76 10.26
CA VAL A 5 -12.45 2.72 10.90
C VAL A 5 -13.87 2.52 10.36
N ARG A 6 -14.06 2.49 9.05
CA ARG A 6 -15.38 2.29 8.41
C ARG A 6 -16.01 0.94 8.75
N ASP A 7 -15.22 -0.14 8.80
CA ASP A 7 -15.69 -1.47 9.19
C ASP A 7 -16.27 -1.49 10.61
N VAL A 8 -15.76 -0.64 11.52
CA VAL A 8 -16.13 -0.65 12.94
C VAL A 8 -17.16 0.43 13.28
N VAL A 9 -17.03 1.63 12.71
CA VAL A 9 -17.86 2.80 13.02
C VAL A 9 -19.05 2.92 12.05
N GLY A 10 -19.01 2.21 10.91
CA GLY A 10 -20.02 2.30 9.87
C GLY A 10 -19.68 3.33 8.79
N PRO A 11 -20.64 3.65 7.89
CA PRO A 11 -20.44 4.54 6.76
C PRO A 11 -20.38 6.01 7.23
N VAL A 12 -19.22 6.40 7.76
CA VAL A 12 -18.90 7.79 8.13
C VAL A 12 -17.87 8.32 7.14
N ASP A 13 -18.04 9.56 6.70
CA ASP A 13 -17.01 10.27 5.94
C ASP A 13 -15.95 10.76 6.93
N VAL A 14 -14.77 10.14 6.88
CA VAL A 14 -13.70 10.31 7.87
C VAL A 14 -12.42 10.71 7.16
N GLY A 15 -11.97 11.92 7.44
CA GLY A 15 -10.66 12.43 7.08
C GLY A 15 -9.57 11.79 7.93
N VAL A 16 -8.34 11.78 7.40
CA VAL A 16 -7.19 11.17 8.10
C VAL A 16 -6.82 11.89 9.40
N THR A 17 -7.14 13.18 9.50
CA THR A 17 -6.91 14.04 10.67
C THR A 17 -8.12 14.10 11.61
N ASP A 18 -9.24 13.49 11.25
CA ASP A 18 -10.44 13.54 12.07
C ASP A 18 -10.23 12.69 13.32
N ARG A 19 -10.68 13.25 14.44
CA ARG A 19 -10.56 12.57 15.73
C ARG A 19 -11.65 11.51 15.83
N LEU A 20 -11.21 10.26 16.00
CA LEU A 20 -12.08 9.10 15.96
C LEU A 20 -13.12 9.09 17.10
N ASP A 21 -12.76 9.65 18.26
CA ASP A 21 -13.68 9.85 19.38
C ASP A 21 -14.86 10.77 19.02
N ARG A 22 -14.61 11.85 18.26
CA ARG A 22 -15.62 12.85 17.89
C ARG A 22 -16.56 12.41 16.78
N ILE A 23 -16.15 11.47 15.95
CA ILE A 23 -16.95 10.91 14.86
C ILE A 23 -17.72 9.65 15.28
N GLY A 24 -17.82 9.39 16.59
CA GLY A 24 -18.63 8.31 17.14
C GLY A 24 -17.92 6.97 17.31
N ALA A 25 -16.58 6.94 17.39
CA ALA A 25 -15.85 5.73 17.79
C ALA A 25 -15.63 5.69 19.31
N PRO A 26 -16.47 4.97 20.09
CA PRO A 26 -16.24 4.81 21.53
C PRO A 26 -14.95 4.01 21.80
N PRO A 27 -14.42 3.99 23.04
CA PRO A 27 -13.18 3.29 23.38
C PRO A 27 -13.15 1.81 22.94
N GLN A 28 -14.30 1.13 23.00
CA GLN A 28 -14.44 -0.26 22.53
C GLN A 28 -14.22 -0.36 21.01
N ALA A 29 -14.74 0.60 20.23
CA ALA A 29 -14.50 0.68 18.79
C ALA A 29 -13.02 0.95 18.48
N LEU A 30 -12.36 1.83 19.25
CA LEU A 30 -10.92 2.08 19.10
C LEU A 30 -10.09 0.82 19.37
N ALA A 31 -10.43 0.06 20.40
CA ALA A 31 -9.80 -1.22 20.69
C ALA A 31 -10.03 -2.25 19.56
N MET A 32 -11.23 -2.30 18.98
CA MET A 32 -11.54 -3.14 17.81
C MET A 32 -10.73 -2.74 16.57
N ILE A 33 -10.61 -1.44 16.29
CA ILE A 33 -9.78 -0.91 15.20
C ILE A 33 -8.32 -1.33 15.40
N ALA A 34 -7.77 -1.12 16.59
CA ALA A 34 -6.40 -1.50 16.92
C ALA A 34 -6.16 -3.01 16.79
N ALA A 35 -7.10 -3.83 17.25
CA ALA A 35 -7.03 -5.29 17.12
C ALA A 35 -7.09 -5.72 15.65
N ARG A 36 -7.93 -5.08 14.83
CA ARG A 36 -8.05 -5.37 13.40
C ARG A 36 -6.78 -4.95 12.64
N LEU A 37 -6.23 -3.77 12.94
CA LEU A 37 -4.94 -3.34 12.40
C LEU A 37 -3.84 -4.34 12.74
N ARG A 38 -3.71 -4.74 14.02
CA ARG A 38 -2.74 -5.76 14.44
C ARG A 38 -2.90 -7.08 13.68
N ARG A 39 -4.12 -7.56 13.47
CA ARG A 39 -4.34 -8.81 12.71
C ARG A 39 -3.86 -8.70 11.26
N HIS A 40 -4.03 -7.54 10.64
CA HIS A 40 -3.66 -7.35 9.23
C HIS A 40 -2.20 -6.96 9.01
N THR A 41 -1.59 -6.25 9.97
CA THR A 41 -0.22 -5.72 9.83
C THR A 41 0.81 -6.42 10.71
N GLY A 42 0.38 -7.18 11.72
CA GLY A 42 1.24 -7.73 12.78
C GLY A 42 1.74 -6.70 13.80
N VAL A 43 1.53 -5.41 13.56
CA VAL A 43 2.04 -4.33 14.41
C VAL A 43 1.11 -4.09 15.59
N ARG A 44 1.68 -4.12 16.80
CA ARG A 44 0.95 -3.78 18.03
C ARG A 44 1.04 -2.28 18.28
N LEU A 45 -0.10 -1.60 18.22
CA LEU A 45 -0.21 -0.19 18.59
C LEU A 45 -0.15 -0.06 20.12
N GLY A 46 0.65 0.89 20.62
CA GLY A 46 0.73 1.21 22.05
C GLY A 46 -0.54 1.91 22.54
N ALA A 47 -0.91 1.68 23.81
CA ALA A 47 -2.12 2.29 24.40
C ALA A 47 -2.14 3.82 24.29
N HIS A 48 -0.99 4.46 24.47
CA HIS A 48 -0.80 5.91 24.33
C HIS A 48 -1.23 6.50 22.97
N LEU A 49 -1.31 5.67 21.91
CA LEU A 49 -1.78 6.10 20.60
C LEU A 49 -3.31 6.14 20.51
N LEU A 50 -3.99 5.34 21.34
CA LEU A 50 -5.44 5.29 21.43
C LEU A 50 -5.98 6.30 22.44
N ASP A 51 -5.12 6.79 23.35
CA ASP A 51 -5.42 7.84 24.30
C ASP A 51 -5.34 9.24 23.68
N GLY A 52 -6.03 10.21 24.28
CA GLY A 52 -5.90 11.63 23.89
C GLY A 52 -6.42 11.91 22.47
N ALA A 53 -7.44 11.16 22.06
CA ALA A 53 -8.13 11.21 20.78
C ALA A 53 -7.30 10.86 19.56
N PRO A 54 -7.38 9.59 19.17
CA PRO A 54 -6.67 9.10 18.02
C PRO A 54 -7.26 9.72 16.76
N THR A 55 -6.38 10.15 15.87
CA THR A 55 -6.71 10.35 14.47
C THR A 55 -6.21 9.14 13.70
N ALA A 56 -6.77 8.91 12.53
CA ALA A 56 -6.27 7.87 11.65
C ALA A 56 -4.76 8.12 11.39
N GLU A 57 -4.37 9.32 10.99
CA GLU A 57 -2.97 9.68 10.72
C GLU A 57 -2.00 9.28 11.84
N ARG A 58 -2.35 9.56 13.11
CA ARG A 58 -1.52 9.20 14.28
C ARG A 58 -1.37 7.68 14.42
N LEU A 59 -2.44 6.92 14.19
CA LEU A 59 -2.38 5.46 14.24
C LEU A 59 -1.62 4.84 13.06
N ALA A 60 -1.56 5.53 11.92
CA ALA A 60 -0.85 5.04 10.74
C ALA A 60 0.68 5.17 10.84
N ALA A 61 1.19 6.17 11.56
CA ALA A 61 2.62 6.43 11.68
C ALA A 61 3.47 5.19 12.07
N PRO A 62 3.18 4.47 13.18
CA PRO A 62 3.94 3.29 13.55
C PRO A 62 3.78 2.13 12.55
N LEU A 63 2.65 2.05 11.85
CA LEU A 63 2.42 1.03 10.81
C LEU A 63 3.33 1.29 9.61
N ARG A 64 3.43 2.54 9.15
CA ARG A 64 4.32 2.94 8.06
C ARG A 64 5.78 2.69 8.42
N ALA A 65 6.19 3.07 9.63
CA ALA A 65 7.56 2.86 10.09
C ALA A 65 7.95 1.37 10.14
N ALA A 66 7.02 0.51 10.58
CA ALA A 66 7.23 -0.93 10.58
C ALA A 66 7.31 -1.50 9.15
N ASP A 67 6.44 -1.06 8.25
CA ASP A 67 6.47 -1.44 6.83
C ASP A 67 7.79 -1.04 6.17
N GLU A 68 8.25 0.20 6.36
CA GLU A 68 9.53 0.68 5.82
C GLU A 68 10.73 -0.09 6.39
N ALA A 69 10.70 -0.41 7.68
CA ALA A 69 11.74 -1.23 8.31
C ALA A 69 11.78 -2.64 7.71
N GLU A 70 10.63 -3.22 7.40
CA GLU A 70 10.56 -4.53 6.73
C GLU A 70 11.13 -4.47 5.31
N VAL A 71 10.79 -3.44 4.53
CA VAL A 71 11.35 -3.24 3.18
C VAL A 71 12.87 -3.08 3.23
N ARG A 72 13.40 -2.34 4.21
CA ARG A 72 14.86 -2.22 4.37
C ARG A 72 15.55 -3.54 4.69
N ARG A 73 14.89 -4.47 5.39
CA ARG A 73 15.45 -5.78 5.76
C ARG A 73 15.33 -6.81 4.64
N SER A 74 14.15 -6.90 4.04
CA SER A 74 13.78 -7.98 3.12
C SER A 74 13.92 -7.60 1.65
N GLY A 75 14.26 -6.34 1.37
CA GLY A 75 14.38 -5.79 0.03
C GLY A 75 13.04 -5.27 -0.52
N PRO A 76 13.05 -4.74 -1.76
CA PRO A 76 11.91 -4.06 -2.35
C PRO A 76 10.83 -5.01 -2.89
N LEU A 77 11.01 -6.33 -2.84
CA LEU A 77 10.05 -7.30 -3.34
C LEU A 77 9.26 -7.93 -2.20
N ARG A 78 8.00 -7.50 -2.05
CA ARG A 78 7.07 -8.06 -1.06
C ARG A 78 6.27 -9.21 -1.67
N VAL A 79 6.16 -10.34 -0.98
CA VAL A 79 5.22 -11.39 -1.37
C VAL A 79 3.81 -11.01 -0.88
N LEU A 80 2.85 -10.86 -1.81
CA LEU A 80 1.44 -10.58 -1.48
C LEU A 80 0.60 -11.86 -1.51
N ARG A 81 0.86 -12.73 -2.50
CA ARG A 81 0.33 -14.09 -2.61
C ARG A 81 1.35 -14.97 -3.34
N ARG A 82 1.63 -16.14 -2.78
CA ARG A 82 2.40 -17.19 -3.48
C ARG A 82 1.48 -18.00 -4.36
N GLY A 83 2.05 -18.60 -5.38
CA GLY A 83 1.40 -19.61 -6.19
C GLY A 83 2.25 -19.93 -7.42
N ASP A 84 1.61 -20.55 -8.40
CA ASP A 84 2.27 -21.02 -9.61
C ASP A 84 1.84 -20.23 -10.85
N GLY A 85 2.76 -20.11 -11.81
CA GLY A 85 2.54 -19.40 -13.06
C GLY A 85 3.17 -18.02 -13.11
N ARG A 86 2.71 -17.19 -14.05
CA ARG A 86 3.34 -15.89 -14.35
C ARG A 86 2.97 -14.85 -13.30
N PRO A 87 3.94 -14.26 -12.57
CA PRO A 87 3.66 -13.26 -11.55
C PRO A 87 3.00 -11.98 -12.07
N LEU A 88 2.15 -11.38 -11.21
CA LEU A 88 1.71 -10.00 -11.30
C LEU A 88 2.51 -9.16 -10.30
N PHE A 89 3.24 -8.17 -10.80
CA PHE A 89 4.00 -7.23 -9.97
C PHE A 89 3.22 -5.94 -9.80
N LEU A 90 3.02 -5.49 -8.57
CA LEU A 90 2.23 -4.33 -8.21
C LEU A 90 3.14 -3.24 -7.64
N ALA A 91 3.30 -2.14 -8.36
CA ALA A 91 4.14 -1.03 -7.89
C ALA A 91 3.45 -0.26 -6.76
N HIS A 92 4.25 0.17 -5.78
CA HIS A 92 3.77 0.96 -4.65
C HIS A 92 2.92 2.17 -5.10
N PRO A 93 1.89 2.55 -4.33
CA PRO A 93 1.20 3.82 -4.54
C PRO A 93 2.07 5.00 -4.08
N ALA A 94 1.63 6.23 -4.37
CA ALA A 94 2.34 7.44 -3.92
C ALA A 94 2.43 7.57 -2.38
N GLY A 95 1.44 7.06 -1.64
CA GLY A 95 1.24 7.35 -0.22
C GLY A 95 1.47 6.19 0.76
N GLY A 96 2.06 5.07 0.32
CA GLY A 96 2.24 3.92 1.21
C GLY A 96 2.89 2.71 0.54
N SER A 97 2.88 1.59 1.26
CA SER A 97 3.44 0.32 0.80
C SER A 97 2.49 -0.43 -0.14
N THR A 98 3.00 -1.47 -0.78
CA THR A 98 2.20 -2.38 -1.62
C THR A 98 1.20 -3.22 -0.84
N ALA A 99 1.24 -3.19 0.50
CA ALA A 99 0.24 -3.85 1.36
C ALA A 99 -1.19 -3.36 1.11
N VAL A 100 -1.36 -2.18 0.51
CA VAL A 100 -2.68 -1.67 0.07
C VAL A 100 -3.38 -2.63 -0.90
N TYR A 101 -2.63 -3.41 -1.67
CA TYR A 101 -3.20 -4.29 -2.69
C TYR A 101 -3.66 -5.64 -2.14
N ARG A 102 -3.53 -5.94 -0.83
CA ARG A 102 -3.95 -7.25 -0.30
C ARG A 102 -5.41 -7.56 -0.62
N GLN A 103 -6.31 -6.60 -0.47
CA GLN A 103 -7.72 -6.78 -0.81
C GLN A 103 -7.94 -7.02 -2.31
N LEU A 104 -7.18 -6.35 -3.19
CA LEU A 104 -7.22 -6.63 -4.62
C LEU A 104 -6.75 -8.04 -4.91
N VAL A 105 -5.61 -8.43 -4.34
CA VAL A 105 -5.03 -9.76 -4.50
C VAL A 105 -6.03 -10.83 -4.03
N ASP A 106 -6.68 -10.63 -2.89
CA ASP A 106 -7.72 -11.51 -2.35
C ASP A 106 -8.89 -11.75 -3.32
N LEU A 107 -9.16 -10.81 -4.23
CA LEU A 107 -10.21 -10.91 -5.25
C LEU A 107 -9.74 -11.50 -6.59
N LEU A 108 -8.43 -11.71 -6.78
CA LEU A 108 -7.92 -12.34 -7.99
C LEU A 108 -8.19 -13.85 -7.96
N ASP A 109 -8.56 -14.40 -9.10
CA ASP A 109 -8.86 -15.82 -9.27
C ASP A 109 -7.62 -16.70 -9.01
N GLY A 110 -7.87 -17.83 -8.36
CA GLY A 110 -6.89 -18.90 -8.13
C GLY A 110 -5.62 -18.46 -7.38
N ASP A 111 -4.55 -19.22 -7.59
CA ASP A 111 -3.25 -18.99 -6.95
C ASP A 111 -2.36 -18.01 -7.76
N GLN A 112 -2.94 -17.03 -8.46
CA GLN A 112 -2.19 -16.04 -9.24
C GLN A 112 -1.07 -15.41 -8.38
N PRO A 113 0.22 -15.65 -8.69
CA PRO A 113 1.32 -15.13 -7.88
C PRO A 113 1.33 -13.62 -7.96
N CYS A 114 1.40 -12.97 -6.80
CA CYS A 114 1.35 -11.51 -6.70
C CYS A 114 2.48 -11.01 -5.81
N TYR A 115 3.25 -10.07 -6.35
CA TYR A 115 4.37 -9.46 -5.65
C TYR A 115 4.24 -7.94 -5.68
N GLY A 116 4.55 -7.30 -4.57
CA GLY A 116 4.64 -5.85 -4.46
C GLY A 116 6.05 -5.36 -4.73
N LEU A 117 6.19 -4.32 -5.56
CA LEU A 117 7.43 -3.55 -5.71
C LEU A 117 7.36 -2.31 -4.82
N GLU A 118 8.14 -2.33 -3.74
CA GLU A 118 8.19 -1.29 -2.71
C GLU A 118 9.12 -0.14 -3.08
N ARG A 119 8.89 1.03 -2.47
CA ARG A 119 9.63 2.26 -2.75
C ARG A 119 11.13 2.12 -2.49
N LEU A 120 11.93 2.53 -3.47
CA LEU A 120 13.38 2.73 -3.35
C LEU A 120 13.72 4.23 -3.18
N ASP A 121 13.08 4.90 -2.23
CA ASP A 121 13.22 6.38 -2.05
C ASP A 121 14.62 6.86 -1.70
N HIS A 122 15.46 5.95 -1.20
CA HIS A 122 16.84 6.21 -0.81
C HIS A 122 17.84 5.97 -1.96
N VAL A 123 17.36 5.49 -3.12
CA VAL A 123 18.21 5.19 -4.27
C VAL A 123 18.06 6.30 -5.30
N GLY A 124 18.97 7.27 -5.26
CA GLY A 124 19.34 8.13 -6.40
C GLY A 124 18.20 8.73 -7.26
N PRO A 125 18.50 9.13 -8.50
CA PRO A 125 17.52 9.54 -9.49
C PRO A 125 16.63 8.38 -9.96
N ILE A 126 15.56 8.67 -10.71
CA ILE A 126 14.54 7.69 -11.08
C ILE A 126 15.07 6.57 -11.98
N GLU A 127 16.07 6.86 -12.82
CA GLU A 127 16.71 5.93 -13.73
C GLU A 127 17.46 4.83 -12.95
N GLU A 128 18.16 5.20 -11.88
CA GLU A 128 18.82 4.25 -11.00
C GLU A 128 17.79 3.36 -10.28
N ARG A 129 16.67 3.94 -9.83
CA ARG A 129 15.57 3.17 -9.23
C ARG A 129 14.98 2.19 -10.24
N ALA A 130 14.77 2.63 -11.48
CA ALA A 130 14.25 1.78 -12.55
C ALA A 130 15.18 0.60 -12.83
N ALA A 131 16.50 0.83 -12.91
CA ALA A 131 17.48 -0.23 -13.07
C ALA A 131 17.43 -1.25 -11.91
N ARG A 132 17.33 -0.78 -10.66
CA ARG A 132 17.17 -1.65 -9.49
C ARG A 132 15.87 -2.46 -9.53
N TYR A 133 14.77 -1.87 -9.98
CA TYR A 133 13.53 -2.61 -10.15
C TYR A 133 13.65 -3.70 -11.22
N LEU A 134 14.40 -3.46 -12.30
CA LEU A 134 14.67 -4.50 -13.31
C LEU A 134 15.47 -5.67 -12.72
N ASP A 135 16.49 -5.41 -11.90
CA ASP A 135 17.25 -6.47 -11.21
C ASP A 135 16.33 -7.31 -10.31
N VAL A 136 15.43 -6.64 -9.58
CA VAL A 136 14.45 -7.30 -8.70
C VAL A 136 13.47 -8.15 -9.51
N LEU A 137 12.97 -7.61 -10.62
CA LEU A 137 12.06 -8.32 -11.51
C LEU A 137 12.74 -9.55 -12.14
N ALA A 138 13.96 -9.39 -12.64
CA ALA A 138 14.74 -10.48 -13.25
C ALA A 138 15.09 -11.58 -12.22
N GLY A 139 15.34 -11.20 -10.96
CA GLY A 139 15.55 -12.16 -9.87
C GLY A 139 14.31 -13.00 -9.55
N ALA A 140 13.10 -12.44 -9.72
CA ALA A 140 11.84 -13.13 -9.46
C ALA A 140 11.28 -13.87 -10.70
N GLN A 141 11.48 -13.31 -11.90
CA GLN A 141 11.07 -13.87 -13.17
C GLN A 141 12.15 -13.55 -14.22
N PRO A 142 13.08 -14.48 -14.52
CA PRO A 142 14.25 -14.18 -15.37
C PRO A 142 13.92 -13.74 -16.81
N HIS A 143 12.77 -14.17 -17.34
CA HIS A 143 12.38 -13.92 -18.72
C HIS A 143 10.97 -13.30 -18.80
N GLY A 144 10.82 -12.31 -19.67
CA GLY A 144 9.53 -11.68 -19.95
C GLY A 144 8.56 -12.58 -20.73
N PRO A 145 7.34 -12.07 -21.02
CA PRO A 145 6.83 -10.76 -20.66
C PRO A 145 6.50 -10.61 -19.16
N TYR A 146 6.72 -9.42 -18.61
CA TYR A 146 6.35 -9.05 -17.24
C TYR A 146 4.92 -8.49 -17.20
N ARG A 147 4.16 -8.81 -16.14
CA ARG A 147 2.86 -8.18 -15.86
C ARG A 147 3.04 -7.15 -14.75
N LEU A 148 2.88 -5.87 -15.08
CA LEU A 148 2.98 -4.76 -14.14
C LEU A 148 1.61 -4.13 -13.93
N GLY A 149 1.20 -4.00 -12.67
CA GLY A 149 0.02 -3.25 -12.25
C GLY A 149 0.42 -2.03 -11.43
N VAL A 150 -0.31 -0.93 -11.62
CA VAL A 150 -0.15 0.30 -10.85
C VAL A 150 -1.50 0.73 -10.28
N GLY A 151 -1.52 1.15 -9.02
CA GLY A 151 -2.71 1.71 -8.40
C GLY A 151 -2.96 3.15 -8.88
N ARG A 152 -4.23 3.50 -9.10
CA ARG A 152 -4.61 4.92 -9.24
C ARG A 152 -4.69 5.54 -7.85
N SER A 153 -3.73 6.40 -7.50
CA SER A 153 -3.90 7.29 -6.35
C SER A 153 -4.92 8.37 -6.71
N VAL A 154 -6.03 8.44 -5.99
CA VAL A 154 -6.82 9.68 -5.92
C VAL A 154 -6.11 10.60 -4.93
N ALA A 155 -5.28 11.50 -5.43
CA ALA A 155 -4.81 12.59 -4.59
C ALA A 155 -6.04 13.39 -4.15
N SER A 156 -6.29 13.49 -2.84
CA SER A 156 -7.35 14.34 -2.29
C SER A 156 -7.03 15.83 -2.38
N SER A 157 -5.92 16.21 -3.04
CA SER A 157 -5.69 17.61 -3.39
C SER A 157 -6.72 18.02 -4.44
N ARG A 158 -7.50 19.06 -4.13
CA ARG A 158 -8.31 19.84 -5.09
C ARG A 158 -7.43 20.55 -6.17
N SER A 159 -6.26 20.01 -6.49
CA SER A 159 -5.46 20.44 -7.64
C SER A 159 -5.92 19.61 -8.84
N ARG A 160 -6.81 20.22 -9.62
CA ARG A 160 -7.28 19.70 -10.91
C ARG A 160 -6.07 19.33 -11.77
N TRP A 161 -5.97 18.08 -12.21
CA TRP A 161 -4.98 17.66 -13.19
C TRP A 161 -5.16 18.52 -14.46
N PRO A 162 -4.10 19.14 -15.02
CA PRO A 162 -4.25 19.94 -16.22
C PRO A 162 -4.70 19.04 -17.38
N ALA A 163 -5.72 19.50 -18.12
CA ALA A 163 -6.36 18.77 -19.22
C ALA A 163 -5.44 18.46 -20.41
N SER A 164 -4.16 18.83 -20.35
CA SER A 164 -3.15 18.64 -21.40
C SER A 164 -2.28 17.39 -21.24
N SER A 165 -2.54 16.53 -20.25
CA SER A 165 -1.78 15.26 -20.13
C SER A 165 -2.30 14.21 -21.12
N PRO A 166 -1.43 13.51 -21.86
CA PRO A 166 -1.86 12.45 -22.77
C PRO A 166 -2.49 11.29 -21.99
N PRO A 167 -3.50 10.61 -22.56
CA PRO A 167 -4.21 9.52 -21.88
C PRO A 167 -3.27 8.34 -21.61
N PRO A 168 -3.46 7.59 -20.49
CA PRO A 168 -2.68 6.40 -20.20
C PRO A 168 -3.07 5.30 -21.19
N GLY A 169 -2.23 5.06 -22.20
CA GLY A 169 -2.51 4.04 -23.22
C GLY A 169 -1.44 3.78 -24.28
N SER A 170 -0.41 4.62 -24.43
CA SER A 170 0.65 4.38 -25.42
C SER A 170 1.98 4.00 -24.75
N TRP A 171 2.08 2.75 -24.29
CA TRP A 171 3.39 2.14 -24.03
C TRP A 171 3.58 1.05 -25.07
N SER A 172 4.19 1.41 -26.20
CA SER A 172 4.68 0.45 -27.19
C SER A 172 5.75 -0.44 -26.55
N SER A 173 5.66 -1.74 -26.86
CA SER A 173 6.57 -2.81 -26.44
C SER A 173 8.04 -2.39 -26.47
N TRP A 174 8.74 -2.55 -25.35
CA TRP A 174 10.20 -2.57 -25.34
C TRP A 174 10.65 -4.02 -25.52
N SER A 175 11.10 -4.34 -26.73
CA SER A 175 11.90 -5.52 -27.03
C SER A 175 13.34 -5.09 -27.24
N ARG A 176 14.25 -5.62 -26.42
CA ARG A 176 15.60 -5.95 -26.84
C ARG A 176 16.15 -7.02 -25.91
#